data_AF-A0A914DZI0-F1
#
_entry.id   AF-A0A914DZI0-F1
#
_cell.length_a   1.000
_cell.length_b   1.000
_cell.length_c   1.000
_cell.angle_alpha   90.00
_cell.angle_beta   90.00
_cell.angle_gamma   90.00
#
_symmetry.space_group_name_H-M   'P 1'
#
loop_
_entity.id
_entity.type
_entity.pdbx_description
1 polymer ?
#
loop_
_entity_poly.entity_id
_entity_poly.type
_entity_poly.pdbx_seq_one_letter_code
_entity_poly.pdbx_strand_id
1 'polypeptide(L)' 'MLVDNANAANLLIPNATVQSSVTGGIKEKACQKPHPNVESLKKALKKAWKEITLDTLVKIVDNFPKRLKACIDVKGGHFE' A
#
# COMPACT_ATOMS: atom_id res chain seq x y z
N MET A 1 2.96 20.05 -10.19
CA MET A 1 3.82 18.85 -10.23
C MET A 1 2.90 17.64 -10.20
N LEU A 2 3.05 16.80 -11.21
CA LEU A 2 2.19 15.67 -11.54
C LEU A 2 2.12 14.70 -10.34
N VAL A 3 0.94 14.55 -9.74
CA VAL A 3 0.61 13.34 -8.97
C VAL A 3 -0.35 12.58 -9.86
N ASP A 4 0.18 11.49 -10.40
CA ASP A 4 -0.28 10.84 -11.61
C ASP A 4 -1.74 10.34 -11.54
N ASN A 5 -2.36 10.43 -12.72
CA ASN A 5 -3.62 9.87 -13.19
C ASN A 5 -3.71 8.32 -13.09
N ALA A 6 -2.97 7.69 -12.17
CA ALA A 6 -2.93 6.26 -11.93
C ALA A 6 -3.75 5.83 -10.69
N ASN A 7 -4.24 6.78 -9.89
CA ASN A 7 -4.86 6.46 -8.59
C ASN A 7 -6.29 5.89 -8.71
N ALA A 8 -7.06 6.29 -9.72
CA ALA A 8 -8.44 5.82 -9.91
C ALA A 8 -8.52 4.37 -10.42
N ALA A 9 -7.60 3.96 -11.30
CA ALA A 9 -7.58 2.59 -11.85
C ALA A 9 -7.16 1.54 -10.80
N ASN A 10 -6.34 1.92 -9.82
CA ASN A 10 -5.86 1.02 -8.77
C ASN A 10 -6.93 0.65 -7.73
N LEU A 11 -8.05 1.39 -7.67
CA LEU A 11 -9.15 1.18 -6.73
C LEU A 11 -10.18 0.14 -7.21
N LEU A 12 -10.17 -0.21 -8.50
CA LEU A 12 -11.13 -1.13 -9.12
C LEU A 12 -10.62 -2.58 -9.22
N ILE A 13 -9.32 -2.81 -8.98
CA ILE A 13 -8.70 -4.13 -9.03
C ILE A 13 -8.29 -4.54 -7.61
N PRO A 14 -8.94 -5.54 -6.99
CA PRO A 14 -8.66 -5.98 -5.61
C PRO A 14 -7.18 -6.27 -5.36
N ASN A 15 -6.52 -6.90 -6.33
CA ASN A 15 -5.10 -7.23 -6.24
C ASN A 15 -4.21 -5.97 -6.26
N ALA A 16 -4.53 -4.95 -7.06
CA ALA A 16 -3.76 -3.70 -7.14
C ALA A 16 -3.89 -2.88 -5.84
N THR A 17 -5.07 -2.88 -5.22
CA THR A 17 -5.30 -2.19 -3.95
C THR A 17 -4.54 -2.87 -2.80
N VAL A 18 -4.55 -4.21 -2.72
CA VAL A 18 -3.77 -4.97 -1.73
C VAL A 18 -2.27 -4.74 -1.92
N GLN A 19 -1.77 -4.79 -3.15
CA GLN A 19 -0.36 -4.53 -3.48
C GLN A 19 0.07 -3.11 -3.09
N SER A 20 -0.78 -2.10 -3.32
CA SER A 20 -0.50 -0.71 -2.96
C SER A 20 -0.39 -0.52 -1.44
N SER A 21 -1.34 -1.05 -0.65
CA SER A 21 -1.31 -0.97 0.81
C SER A 21 -0.14 -1.73 1.43
N VAL A 22 0.17 -2.93 0.92
CA VAL A 22 1.32 -3.73 1.35
C VAL A 22 2.63 -3.00 1.06
N THR A 23 2.80 -2.48 -0.16
CA THR A 23 4.02 -1.76 -0.56
C THR A 23 4.19 -0.46 0.23
N GLY A 24 3.10 0.26 0.52
CA GLY A 24 3.10 1.44 1.38
C GLY A 24 3.63 1.16 2.78
N GLY A 25 3.10 0.13 3.45
CA GLY A 25 3.54 -0.27 4.79
C GLY A 25 4.99 -0.77 4.84
N ILE A 26 5.45 -1.46 3.79
CA ILE A 26 6.85 -1.88 3.67
C ILE A 26 7.77 -0.68 3.54
N LYS A 27 7.41 0.28 2.69
CA LYS A 27 8.21 1.49 2.47
C LYS A 27 8.27 2.33 3.75
N GLU A 28 7.16 2.48 4.45
CA GLU A 28 7.12 3.15 5.75
C GLU A 28 8.06 2.48 6.73
N LYS A 29 7.96 1.16 6.92
CA LYS A 29 8.83 0.40 7.85
C LYS A 29 10.31 0.40 7.46
N ALA A 30 10.61 0.20 6.18
CA ALA A 30 11.98 0.15 5.71
C ALA A 30 12.64 1.52 5.83
N CYS A 31 11.95 2.59 5.44
CA CYS A 31 12.49 3.95 5.43
C CYS A 31 12.39 4.69 6.78
N GLN A 32 12.03 4.01 7.89
CA GLN A 32 12.05 4.62 9.23
C GLN A 32 13.43 5.13 9.64
N LYS A 33 14.50 4.60 9.04
CA LYS A 33 15.88 5.01 9.31
C LYS A 33 16.61 5.32 7.99
N PRO A 34 17.52 6.30 7.99
CA PRO A 34 18.41 6.54 6.84
C PRO A 34 19.27 5.30 6.55
N HIS A 35 19.41 4.95 5.28
CA HIS A 35 20.27 3.85 4.85
C HIS A 35 21.55 4.40 4.20
N PRO A 36 22.74 3.93 4.61
CA PRO A 36 24.02 4.41 4.08
C PRO A 36 24.29 3.96 2.63
N ASN A 37 23.59 2.92 2.15
CA ASN A 37 23.74 2.41 0.79
C ASN A 37 22.51 1.58 0.37
N VAL A 38 22.45 1.28 -0.94
CA VAL A 38 21.38 0.50 -1.56
C VAL A 38 21.27 -0.91 -1.00
N GLU A 39 22.36 -1.55 -0.62
CA GLU A 39 22.34 -2.92 -0.05
C GLU A 39 21.68 -2.95 1.34
N SER A 40 21.94 -1.94 2.18
CA SER A 40 21.26 -1.75 3.46
C SER A 40 19.76 -1.54 3.26
N LEU A 41 19.36 -0.73 2.28
CA LEU A 41 17.96 -0.53 1.92
C LEU A 41 17.30 -1.82 1.44
N LYS A 42 17.94 -2.59 0.54
CA LYS A 42 17.44 -3.89 0.09
C LYS A 42 17.24 -4.86 1.25
N LYS A 43 18.17 -4.89 2.20
CA LYS A 43 18.06 -5.74 3.40
C LYS A 43 16.90 -5.30 4.29
N ALA A 44 16.70 -4.00 4.46
CA ALA A 44 15.58 -3.45 5.22
C ALA A 44 14.22 -3.75 4.57
N LEU A 45 14.11 -3.61 3.25
CA LEU A 45 12.91 -3.98 2.48
C LEU A 45 12.58 -5.47 2.61
N LYS A 46 13.58 -6.35 2.45
CA LYS A 46 13.42 -7.80 2.63
C LYS A 46 12.99 -8.16 4.05
N LYS A 47 13.52 -7.45 5.06
CA LYS A 47 13.14 -7.63 6.46
C LYS A 47 11.69 -7.18 6.69
N ALA A 48 11.34 -5.99 6.25
CA ALA A 48 9.99 -5.44 6.36
C ALA A 48 8.95 -6.34 5.67
N TRP A 49 9.28 -6.91 4.51
CA TRP A 49 8.43 -7.91 3.82
C TRP A 49 8.20 -9.15 4.68
N LYS A 50 9.24 -9.70 5.32
CA LYS A 50 9.13 -10.88 6.19
C LYS A 50 8.37 -10.62 7.49
N GLU A 51 8.33 -9.38 7.95
CA GLU A 51 7.62 -8.97 9.17
C GLU A 51 6.14 -8.65 8.92
N ILE A 52 5.66 -8.74 7.68
CA ILE A 52 4.23 -8.65 7.40
C ILE A 52 3.55 -9.89 7.98
N THR A 53 2.68 -9.67 8.95
CA THR A 53 1.90 -10.74 9.56
C THR A 53 0.70 -11.08 8.69
N LEU A 54 0.21 -12.32 8.81
CA LEU A 54 -1.03 -12.73 8.17
C LEU A 54 -2.22 -11.86 8.62
N ASP A 55 -2.26 -11.46 9.89
CA ASP A 55 -3.22 -10.49 10.43
C ASP A 55 -3.20 -9.14 9.69
N THR A 56 -2.02 -8.64 9.33
CA THR A 56 -1.89 -7.41 8.51
C THR A 56 -2.52 -7.62 7.13
N LEU A 57 -2.29 -8.78 6.50
CA LEU A 57 -2.86 -9.09 5.20
C LEU A 57 -4.39 -9.22 5.26
N VAL A 58 -4.91 -9.92 6.27
CA VAL A 58 -6.35 -10.07 6.50
C VAL A 58 -7.01 -8.70 6.68
N LYS A 59 -6.43 -7.81 7.51
CA LYS A 59 -6.94 -6.44 7.69
C LYS A 59 -6.97 -5.64 6.39
N ILE A 60 -5.96 -5.77 5.53
CA ILE A 60 -5.93 -5.09 4.23
C ILE A 60 -7.04 -5.62 3.32
N VAL A 61 -7.24 -6.93 3.27
CA VAL A 61 -8.30 -7.58 2.48
C VAL A 61 -9.69 -7.19 3.02
N ASP A 62 -9.90 -7.23 4.34
CA ASP A 62 -11.16 -6.85 4.98
C ASP A 62 -11.49 -5.36 4.81
N ASN A 63 -10.47 -4.52 4.64
CA ASN A 63 -10.66 -3.10 4.39
C ASN A 63 -10.99 -2.79 2.93
N PHE A 64 -10.75 -3.71 2.00
CA PHE A 64 -11.01 -3.51 0.57
C PHE A 64 -12.50 -3.22 0.27
N PRO A 65 -13.48 -4.00 0.77
CA PRO A 65 -14.90 -3.70 0.57
C PRO A 65 -15.31 -2.31 1.06
N LYS A 66 -14.73 -1.85 2.18
CA LYS A 66 -15.00 -0.52 2.75
C LYS A 66 -14.50 0.59 1.83
N ARG A 67 -13.28 0.44 1.30
CA ARG A 67 -12.69 1.39 0.34
C ARG A 67 -13.44 1.39 -0.99
N LEU A 68 -13.85 0.21 -1.47
CA LEU A 68 -14.66 0.10 -2.68
C LEU A 68 -16.00 0.82 -2.51
N LYS A 69 -16.65 0.67 -1.36
CA LYS A 69 -17.89 1.38 -1.04
C LYS A 69 -17.68 2.89 -1.00
N ALA A 70 -16.63 3.37 -0.33
CA ALA A 70 -16.31 4.79 -0.30
C ALA A 70 -16.06 5.35 -1.71
N CYS A 71 -15.36 4.61 -2.57
CA CYS A 71 -15.15 4.96 -3.98
C CYS A 71 -16.48 5.11 -4.75
N ILE A 72 -17.41 4.19 -4.54
CA ILE A 72 -18.74 4.24 -5.16
C ILE A 72 -19.53 5.46 -4.65
N ASP A 73 -19.49 5.71 -3.34
CA ASP A 73 -20.23 6.82 -2.71
C ASP A 73 -19.75 8.20 -3.23
N VAL A 74 -18.44 8.34 -3.51
CA VAL A 74 -17.87 9.56 -4.13
C VAL A 74 -17.86 9.52 -5.66
N LYS A 75 -18.54 8.55 -6.29
CA LYS A 75 -18.59 8.36 -7.75
C LYS A 75 -17.20 8.30 -8.42
N GLY A 76 -16.23 7.68 -7.76
CA GLY A 76 -14.85 7.59 -8.23
C GLY A 76 -13.99 8.83 -7.94
N GLY A 77 -14.50 9.79 -7.17
CA GLY A 77 -13.73 10.90 -6.61
C GLY A 77 -12.68 10.48 -5.58
N HIS A 78 -11.91 11.44 -5.08
CA HIS A 78 -10.93 11.20 -4.01
C HIS A 78 -11.62 11.01 -2.66
N PHE A 79 -11.19 10.01 -1.90
CA PHE A 79 -11.62 9.74 -0.53
C PHE A 79 -10.40 9.28 0.29
N GLU A 80 -10.37 9.67 1.58
CA GLU A 80 -9.36 9.21 2.54
C GLU A 80 -9.73 7.86 3.17
#